data_AF-A0A7X7P4N1-F1
#
_entry.id   AF-A0A7X7P4N1-F1
#
_cell.length_a   1.000
_cell.length_b   1.000
_cell.length_c   1.000
_cell.angle_alpha   90.00
_cell.angle_beta   90.00
_cell.angle_gamma   90.00
#
_symmetry.space_group_name_H-M   'P 1'
#
loop_
_entity.id
_entity.type
_entity.pdbx_description
1 polymer ?
#
loop_
_entity_poly.entity_id
_entity_poly.type
_entity_poly.pdbx_seq_one_letter_code
_entity_poly.pdbx_strand_id
1 'polypeptide(L)'
;MKKQDLIPIAVIFVLLLSYSYIDRHFVSKIFPPKERPAPAAAAPADPAGLPEEPDTPASLAAPAEAPAPASSEDSPATAAEAPSADAPLQPEQLHTLANSHVELTLTSHGAGVLRAAMLDRLHGDLRYPETKGSETPVTFDFSDQPAASAFGYPGLRERDDFDVAAAADNSITYRKTLPSGLVLTRTLTLEDGYQVRIREEILNPSETPLPLSGHGLQSGFMENLPGEKDDRTPLLGVDTLTGSEAVKYWAGDFSKWFPLTDRSIQRQAVPGPKHPPVHVDWVAVKNKYFTQILTPENAAVRCDVLAARGAPVSSTFMMLFPKVDHPFARVAAALVMPDYELSPGQTLVQNTTWYVGPKVYSELKANGPHQEDILQLGFWRPIGILILKIMVWIQAHVWPYSYGLAIILLTFLIRVVFWPLNHKSMVSTRHMQEVQPL
;
A
#
# COMPACT_ATOMS: atom_id res chain seq x y z
N MET A 1 5.70 6.63 32.21
CA MET A 1 7.12 6.38 31.83
C MET A 1 7.67 5.36 32.81
N LYS A 2 8.32 4.29 32.33
CA LYS A 2 8.92 3.28 33.21
C LYS A 2 10.24 3.82 33.76
N LYS A 3 10.67 3.42 34.97
CA LYS A 3 11.94 3.89 35.58
C LYS A 3 13.18 3.59 34.71
N GLN A 4 13.09 2.59 33.84
CA GLN A 4 14.15 2.21 32.89
C GLN A 4 14.31 3.19 31.72
N ASP A 5 13.24 3.90 31.30
CA ASP A 5 13.30 4.93 30.24
C ASP A 5 14.06 6.19 30.71
N LEU A 6 14.12 6.40 32.02
CA LEU A 6 14.68 7.59 32.66
C LEU A 6 16.22 7.59 32.64
N ILE A 7 16.85 6.41 32.57
CA ILE A 7 18.31 6.25 32.54
C ILE A 7 18.93 6.80 31.25
N PRO A 8 18.51 6.40 30.02
CA PRO A 8 19.04 6.99 28.80
C PRO A 8 18.72 8.48 28.69
N ILE A 9 17.55 8.94 29.16
CA ILE A 9 17.23 10.38 29.22
C ILE A 9 18.19 11.11 30.15
N ALA A 10 18.50 10.58 31.33
CA ALA A 10 19.47 11.17 32.24
C ALA A 10 20.90 11.18 31.67
N VAL A 11 21.32 10.13 30.97
CA VAL A 11 22.62 10.08 30.29
C VAL A 11 22.71 11.11 29.17
N ILE A 12 21.65 11.28 28.36
CA ILE A 12 21.57 12.34 27.34
C ILE A 12 21.59 13.72 28.00
N PHE A 13 20.86 13.92 29.09
CA PHE A 13 20.80 15.20 29.80
C PHE A 13 22.15 15.55 30.42
N VAL A 14 22.86 14.58 31.02
CA VAL A 14 24.23 14.74 31.52
C VAL A 14 25.21 15.01 30.36
N LEU A 15 25.09 14.34 29.22
CA LEU A 15 25.88 14.64 28.02
C LEU A 15 25.63 16.06 27.48
N LEU A 16 24.37 16.51 27.47
CA LEU A 16 23.98 17.84 26.99
C LEU A 16 24.41 18.96 27.96
N LEU A 17 24.34 18.72 29.27
CA LEU A 17 24.89 19.63 30.29
C LEU A 17 26.43 19.68 30.26
N SER A 18 27.08 18.51 30.18
CA SER A 18 28.54 18.41 30.06
C SER A 18 29.08 18.93 28.73
N TYR A 19 28.25 19.04 27.68
CA TYR A 19 28.63 19.68 26.42
C TYR A 19 29.18 21.10 26.66
N SER A 20 28.58 21.89 27.54
CA SER A 20 29.08 23.24 27.89
C SER A 20 30.45 23.19 28.62
N TYR A 21 30.68 22.15 29.42
CA TYR A 21 31.97 21.94 30.09
C TYR A 21 33.07 21.47 29.12
N ILE A 22 32.74 20.53 28.22
CA ILE A 22 33.61 20.02 27.16
C ILE A 22 33.94 21.14 26.17
N ASP A 23 32.94 21.94 25.78
CA ASP A 23 33.12 23.13 24.94
C ASP A 23 34.05 24.14 25.62
N ARG A 24 33.79 24.51 26.88
CA ARG A 24 34.61 25.47 27.62
C ARG A 24 36.04 24.98 27.91
N HIS A 25 36.27 23.69 28.18
CA HIS A 25 37.62 23.20 28.53
C HIS A 25 38.44 22.69 27.36
N PHE A 26 37.83 22.16 26.29
CA PHE A 26 38.52 21.60 25.13
C PHE A 26 38.26 22.36 23.84
N VAL A 27 37.00 22.65 23.47
CA VAL A 27 36.69 23.24 22.15
C VAL A 27 37.10 24.72 22.10
N SER A 28 36.71 25.54 23.08
CA SER A 28 36.96 26.98 23.11
C SER A 28 38.44 27.36 23.27
N LYS A 29 39.28 26.46 23.79
CA LYS A 29 40.75 26.61 23.80
C LYS A 29 41.36 26.45 22.41
N ILE A 30 40.71 25.73 21.51
CA ILE A 30 41.14 25.52 20.12
C ILE A 30 40.43 26.52 19.19
N PHE A 31 39.21 26.92 19.53
CA PHE A 31 38.34 27.84 18.79
C PHE A 31 37.69 28.87 19.74
N PRO A 32 38.38 29.97 20.09
CA PRO A 32 37.76 31.02 20.91
C PRO A 32 36.62 31.70 20.13
N PRO A 33 35.40 31.81 20.71
CA PRO A 33 34.29 32.47 20.04
C PRO A 33 34.53 33.99 20.00
N LYS A 34 34.39 34.60 18.82
CA LYS A 34 34.42 36.04 18.64
C LYS A 34 32.99 36.59 18.65
N GLU A 35 32.83 37.81 19.15
CA GLU A 35 31.52 38.43 19.42
C GLU A 35 30.66 38.60 18.17
N ARG A 36 29.34 38.52 18.36
CA ARG A 36 28.33 38.54 17.30
C ARG A 36 27.98 39.99 16.95
N PRO A 37 28.19 40.46 15.70
CA PRO A 37 27.71 41.78 15.29
C PRO A 37 26.18 41.85 15.36
N ALA A 38 25.66 43.04 15.69
CA ALA A 38 24.23 43.31 15.67
C ALA A 38 23.68 43.31 14.22
N PRO A 39 22.36 43.12 14.00
CA PRO A 39 21.80 43.08 12.66
C PRO A 39 21.89 44.46 11.99
N ALA A 40 22.59 44.54 10.85
CA ALA A 40 22.56 45.72 10.00
C ALA A 40 21.19 45.84 9.32
N ALA A 41 20.66 47.07 9.25
CA ALA A 41 19.35 47.36 8.70
C ALA A 41 19.31 47.20 7.17
N ALA A 42 18.15 46.78 6.64
CA ALA A 42 17.90 46.74 5.21
C ALA A 42 17.79 48.16 4.62
N ALA A 43 18.30 48.34 3.41
CA ALA A 43 18.09 49.54 2.58
C ALA A 43 17.28 49.16 1.32
N PRO A 44 16.46 50.07 0.75
CA PRO A 44 15.31 49.70 -0.06
C PRO A 44 15.59 49.66 -1.58
N ALA A 45 14.71 48.99 -2.31
CA ALA A 45 14.60 49.08 -3.77
C ALA A 45 13.14 49.35 -4.16
N ASP A 46 12.94 50.35 -5.01
CA ASP A 46 11.66 50.84 -5.56
C ASP A 46 12.01 51.80 -6.73
N PRO A 47 11.10 52.17 -7.66
CA PRO A 47 9.85 51.51 -8.09
C PRO A 47 9.75 51.35 -9.64
N ALA A 48 8.90 50.42 -10.10
CA ALA A 48 8.26 50.40 -11.44
C ALA A 48 7.14 49.34 -11.44
N GLY A 49 5.96 49.47 -12.04
CA GLY A 49 5.32 50.58 -12.77
C GLY A 49 4.07 50.03 -13.47
N LEU A 50 2.88 50.58 -13.18
CA LEU A 50 1.59 50.29 -13.86
C LEU A 50 1.48 51.12 -15.15
N PRO A 51 0.58 50.85 -16.14
CA PRO A 51 -0.74 50.19 -16.05
C PRO A 51 -0.91 49.05 -17.12
N GLU A 52 -2.08 48.59 -17.65
CA GLU A 52 -3.49 49.05 -17.64
C GLU A 52 -4.47 47.87 -17.94
N GLU A 53 -5.79 48.13 -17.91
CA GLU A 53 -6.91 47.29 -18.42
C GLU A 53 -7.39 47.84 -19.78
N PRO A 54 -8.10 47.10 -20.67
CA PRO A 54 -9.58 47.11 -20.59
C PRO A 54 -10.40 45.95 -21.22
N ASP A 55 -11.66 45.89 -20.77
CA ASP A 55 -12.94 45.65 -21.48
C ASP A 55 -13.35 44.34 -22.21
N THR A 56 -14.53 43.90 -21.76
CA THR A 56 -15.59 43.07 -22.37
C THR A 56 -16.05 43.53 -23.77
N PRO A 57 -16.69 42.66 -24.60
CA PRO A 57 -18.16 42.47 -24.49
C PRO A 57 -18.70 41.07 -24.81
N ALA A 58 -19.97 40.85 -24.44
CA ALA A 58 -20.79 39.70 -24.86
C ALA A 58 -21.75 40.09 -26.00
N SER A 59 -22.20 39.12 -26.83
CA SER A 59 -23.62 38.95 -27.23
C SER A 59 -23.86 37.83 -28.27
N LEU A 60 -24.80 36.92 -27.95
CA LEU A 60 -25.81 36.23 -28.78
C LEU A 60 -25.57 35.85 -30.27
N ALA A 61 -25.77 34.56 -30.59
CA ALA A 61 -26.86 34.08 -31.46
C ALA A 61 -26.99 32.53 -31.45
N ALA A 62 -28.21 32.00 -31.61
CA ALA A 62 -28.52 30.56 -31.85
C ALA A 62 -28.91 30.33 -33.33
N PRO A 63 -29.07 29.08 -33.83
CA PRO A 63 -30.38 28.40 -33.70
C PRO A 63 -30.40 26.85 -33.64
N ALA A 64 -31.58 26.30 -33.28
CA ALA A 64 -32.32 25.09 -33.73
C ALA A 64 -31.63 23.94 -34.55
N GLU A 65 -32.07 22.66 -34.55
CA GLU A 65 -33.03 21.85 -33.76
C GLU A 65 -32.84 20.33 -34.13
N ALA A 66 -33.60 19.43 -33.49
CA ALA A 66 -33.68 17.95 -33.54
C ALA A 66 -33.87 17.32 -34.97
N PRO A 67 -33.92 15.96 -35.18
CA PRO A 67 -34.21 14.87 -34.21
C PRO A 67 -33.47 13.51 -34.36
N ALA A 68 -33.85 12.57 -33.47
CA ALA A 68 -33.45 11.15 -33.48
C ALA A 68 -34.21 10.32 -34.55
N PRO A 69 -33.84 9.02 -34.71
CA PRO A 69 -34.88 8.01 -34.53
C PRO A 69 -34.45 6.65 -33.91
N ALA A 70 -35.44 6.05 -33.24
CA ALA A 70 -35.86 4.64 -33.24
C ALA A 70 -34.94 3.47 -32.84
N SER A 71 -35.51 2.67 -31.94
CA SER A 71 -35.16 1.31 -31.53
C SER A 71 -35.27 0.26 -32.65
N SER A 72 -34.65 -0.90 -32.41
CA SER A 72 -34.97 -2.16 -33.10
C SER A 72 -35.16 -3.28 -32.07
N GLU A 73 -36.32 -3.92 -32.07
CA GLU A 73 -36.54 -5.21 -31.41
C GLU A 73 -36.13 -6.34 -32.36
N ASP A 74 -35.60 -7.44 -31.83
CA ASP A 74 -35.67 -8.74 -32.51
C ASP A 74 -35.84 -9.90 -31.50
N SER A 75 -36.14 -11.07 -32.05
CA SER A 75 -37.03 -12.10 -31.53
C SER A 75 -36.40 -13.05 -30.52
N PRO A 76 -37.18 -13.78 -29.71
CA PRO A 76 -36.65 -14.63 -28.65
C PRO A 76 -36.04 -15.93 -29.20
N ALA A 77 -34.74 -16.13 -28.95
CA ALA A 77 -34.12 -17.44 -29.06
C ALA A 77 -34.48 -18.29 -27.83
N THR A 78 -34.95 -19.52 -28.06
CA THR A 78 -35.24 -20.48 -26.99
C THR A 78 -33.96 -20.88 -26.26
N ALA A 79 -33.71 -20.29 -25.10
CA ALA A 79 -32.68 -20.75 -24.19
C ALA A 79 -33.13 -22.07 -23.55
N ALA A 80 -32.30 -23.11 -23.68
CA ALA A 80 -32.40 -24.29 -22.81
C ALA A 80 -32.16 -23.84 -21.35
N GLU A 81 -32.85 -24.46 -20.40
CA GLU A 81 -32.68 -24.15 -18.96
C GLU A 81 -31.23 -24.42 -18.52
N ALA A 82 -30.44 -23.35 -18.43
CA ALA A 82 -29.27 -23.33 -17.59
C ALA A 82 -29.71 -23.40 -16.11
N PRO A 83 -28.97 -24.09 -15.23
CA PRO A 83 -29.28 -24.14 -13.81
C PRO A 83 -29.33 -22.71 -13.24
N SER A 84 -30.38 -22.42 -12.47
CA SER A 84 -30.70 -21.06 -12.04
C SER A 84 -29.62 -20.46 -11.12
N ALA A 85 -29.30 -19.18 -11.34
CA ALA A 85 -28.33 -18.42 -10.56
C ALA A 85 -28.76 -18.16 -9.09
N ASP A 86 -30.00 -18.54 -8.74
CA ASP A 86 -30.65 -18.39 -7.43
C ASP A 86 -30.60 -19.66 -6.56
N ALA A 87 -29.76 -20.65 -6.90
CA ALA A 87 -29.50 -21.76 -5.99
C ALA A 87 -28.99 -21.25 -4.63
N PRO A 88 -29.60 -21.67 -3.49
CA PRO A 88 -29.19 -21.23 -2.17
C PRO A 88 -27.78 -21.75 -1.86
N LEU A 89 -26.92 -20.85 -1.36
CA LEU A 89 -25.55 -21.17 -0.96
C LEU A 89 -25.53 -22.25 0.14
N GLN A 90 -24.57 -23.17 0.08
CA GLN A 90 -24.25 -24.03 1.22
C GLN A 90 -23.81 -23.20 2.44
N PRO A 91 -23.94 -23.75 3.68
CA PRO A 91 -23.42 -23.10 4.88
C PRO A 91 -21.94 -22.71 4.76
N GLU A 92 -21.59 -21.50 5.20
CA GLU A 92 -20.21 -21.02 5.19
C GLU A 92 -19.34 -21.88 6.12
N GLN A 93 -18.24 -22.41 5.58
CA GLN A 93 -17.27 -23.21 6.32
C GLN A 93 -16.00 -22.39 6.50
N LEU A 94 -15.60 -22.19 7.75
CA LEU A 94 -14.40 -21.45 8.10
C LEU A 94 -13.24 -22.40 8.44
N HIS A 95 -12.04 -22.04 8.00
CA HIS A 95 -10.81 -22.78 8.27
C HIS A 95 -9.70 -21.84 8.73
N THR A 96 -8.84 -22.28 9.63
CA THR A 96 -7.74 -21.45 10.17
C THR A 96 -6.39 -22.05 9.79
N LEU A 97 -5.56 -21.25 9.12
CA LEU A 97 -4.15 -21.57 8.87
C LEU A 97 -3.29 -20.58 9.65
N ALA A 98 -2.30 -21.04 10.40
CA ALA A 98 -1.47 -20.18 11.24
C ALA A 98 0.00 -20.62 11.30
N ASN A 99 0.90 -19.64 11.44
CA ASN A 99 2.32 -19.82 11.71
C ASN A 99 2.79 -18.83 12.80
N SER A 100 4.10 -18.66 13.00
CA SER A 100 4.66 -17.74 14.00
C SER A 100 4.45 -16.23 13.72
N HIS A 101 3.99 -15.86 12.53
CA HIS A 101 3.90 -14.48 12.06
C HIS A 101 2.47 -14.04 11.75
N VAL A 102 1.61 -14.96 11.29
CA VAL A 102 0.23 -14.66 10.87
C VAL A 102 -0.73 -15.81 11.20
N GLU A 103 -1.95 -15.46 11.56
CA GLU A 103 -3.12 -16.34 11.56
C GLU A 103 -4.11 -15.86 10.50
N LEU A 104 -4.56 -16.77 9.64
CA LEU A 104 -5.49 -16.51 8.56
C LEU A 104 -6.80 -17.28 8.81
N THR A 105 -7.94 -16.62 8.67
CA THR A 105 -9.26 -17.28 8.60
C THR A 105 -9.71 -17.30 7.15
N LEU A 106 -9.88 -18.50 6.60
CA LEU A 106 -10.30 -18.78 5.23
C LEU A 106 -11.77 -19.22 5.22
N THR A 107 -12.44 -19.04 4.08
CA THR A 107 -13.87 -19.32 3.91
C THR A 107 -14.15 -20.14 2.66
N SER A 108 -15.16 -21.01 2.72
CA SER A 108 -15.76 -21.62 1.53
C SER A 108 -16.52 -20.62 0.64
N HIS A 109 -16.97 -19.48 1.15
CA HIS A 109 -17.69 -18.46 0.37
C HIS A 109 -16.71 -17.52 -0.34
N GLY A 110 -16.44 -17.80 -1.62
CA GLY A 110 -15.41 -17.17 -2.44
C GLY A 110 -14.04 -17.86 -2.37
N ALA A 111 -13.91 -18.96 -1.62
CA ALA A 111 -12.67 -19.74 -1.47
C ALA A 111 -11.42 -18.90 -1.09
N GLY A 112 -11.62 -17.83 -0.30
CA GLY A 112 -10.60 -16.82 0.00
C GLY A 112 -10.34 -16.66 1.49
N VAL A 113 -9.70 -15.55 1.86
CA VAL A 113 -9.31 -15.19 3.22
C VAL A 113 -10.24 -14.10 3.75
N LEU A 114 -10.99 -14.35 4.82
CA LEU A 114 -11.83 -13.36 5.51
C LEU A 114 -11.04 -12.50 6.50
N ARG A 115 -9.97 -13.04 7.07
CA ARG A 115 -9.26 -12.37 8.17
C ARG A 115 -7.76 -12.69 8.16
N ALA A 116 -6.93 -11.70 8.48
CA ALA A 116 -5.50 -11.90 8.72
C ALA A 116 -5.04 -11.17 9.99
N ALA A 117 -4.54 -11.89 10.98
CA ALA A 117 -4.06 -11.36 12.26
C ALA A 117 -2.54 -11.47 12.38
N MET A 118 -1.87 -10.35 12.70
CA MET A 118 -0.40 -10.23 12.72
C MET A 118 0.19 -10.71 14.05
N LEU A 119 0.58 -11.98 14.14
CA LEU A 119 1.04 -12.65 15.37
C LEU A 119 2.52 -12.41 15.74
N ASP A 120 3.32 -11.85 14.84
CA ASP A 120 4.77 -11.70 14.98
C ASP A 120 5.20 -11.05 16.31
N ARG A 121 6.13 -11.69 17.02
CA ARG A 121 6.63 -11.23 18.34
C ARG A 121 8.09 -10.82 18.27
N LEU A 122 8.44 -9.75 18.98
CA LEU A 122 9.79 -9.23 19.08
C LEU A 122 10.15 -9.06 20.56
N HIS A 123 11.15 -9.83 21.02
CA HIS A 123 11.58 -9.90 22.43
C HIS A 123 10.47 -10.38 23.41
N GLY A 124 9.52 -11.17 22.93
CA GLY A 124 8.39 -11.71 23.69
C GLY A 124 7.10 -10.88 23.61
N ASP A 125 7.25 -9.56 23.40
CA ASP A 125 6.12 -8.66 23.19
C ASP A 125 5.57 -8.80 21.75
N LEU A 126 4.27 -8.55 21.57
CA LEU A 126 3.64 -8.50 20.26
C LEU A 126 4.19 -7.31 19.45
N ARG A 127 4.69 -7.56 18.24
CA ARG A 127 5.35 -6.54 17.40
C ARG A 127 4.37 -5.59 16.73
N TYR A 128 3.17 -6.10 16.44
CA TYR A 128 2.09 -5.39 15.75
C TYR A 128 0.79 -5.41 16.57
N PRO A 129 0.75 -4.79 17.76
CA PRO A 129 -0.46 -4.74 18.56
C PRO A 129 -1.42 -3.66 18.03
N GLU A 130 -2.71 -3.91 18.08
CA GLU A 130 -3.77 -2.98 17.66
C GLU A 130 -3.66 -1.63 18.40
N THR A 131 -3.39 -1.70 19.71
CA THR A 131 -3.11 -0.54 20.56
C THR A 131 -1.83 -0.76 21.35
N LYS A 132 -1.10 0.33 21.62
CA LYS A 132 0.24 0.26 22.22
C LYS A 132 0.22 -0.41 23.60
N GLY A 133 0.81 -1.60 23.69
CA GLY A 133 0.89 -2.40 24.92
C GLY A 133 -0.28 -3.35 25.13
N SER A 134 -1.12 -3.57 24.10
CA SER A 134 -2.10 -4.66 24.06
C SER A 134 -1.46 -5.96 23.54
N GLU A 135 -2.03 -7.10 23.94
CA GLU A 135 -1.74 -8.42 23.35
C GLU A 135 -2.68 -8.75 22.17
N THR A 136 -3.62 -7.86 21.81
CA THR A 136 -4.46 -8.00 20.61
C THR A 136 -3.66 -7.63 19.36
N PRO A 137 -3.51 -8.52 18.36
CA PRO A 137 -2.80 -8.22 17.12
C PRO A 137 -3.61 -7.32 16.19
N VAL A 138 -2.90 -6.49 15.43
CA VAL A 138 -3.45 -5.85 14.23
C VAL A 138 -4.08 -6.93 13.37
N THR A 139 -5.37 -6.76 13.12
CA THR A 139 -6.21 -7.67 12.35
C THR A 139 -6.75 -6.92 11.15
N PHE A 140 -6.66 -7.54 9.96
CA PHE A 140 -7.39 -7.11 8.78
C PHE A 140 -8.65 -7.96 8.64
N ASP A 141 -9.76 -7.29 8.36
CA ASP A 141 -11.06 -7.88 8.07
C ASP A 141 -11.36 -7.68 6.57
N PHE A 142 -11.72 -8.78 5.92
CA PHE A 142 -12.05 -8.90 4.50
C PHE A 142 -13.44 -9.55 4.34
N SER A 143 -14.30 -9.45 5.35
CA SER A 143 -15.60 -10.14 5.38
C SER A 143 -16.59 -9.65 4.33
N ASP A 144 -16.40 -8.47 3.77
CA ASP A 144 -17.20 -7.98 2.65
C ASP A 144 -16.66 -8.45 1.28
N GLN A 145 -15.35 -8.40 1.10
CA GLN A 145 -14.64 -8.85 -0.09
C GLN A 145 -13.45 -9.75 0.32
N PRO A 146 -13.62 -11.08 0.36
CA PRO A 146 -12.57 -12.00 0.82
C PRO A 146 -11.29 -11.82 0.02
N ALA A 147 -10.16 -11.67 0.69
CA ALA A 147 -8.88 -11.50 0.05
C ALA A 147 -8.40 -12.78 -0.63
N ALA A 148 -7.59 -12.64 -1.69
CA ALA A 148 -7.14 -13.77 -2.51
C ALA A 148 -8.29 -14.62 -3.09
N SER A 149 -9.50 -14.06 -3.22
CA SER A 149 -10.64 -14.76 -3.83
C SER A 149 -10.57 -14.70 -5.36
N ALA A 150 -11.14 -15.73 -5.98
CA ALA A 150 -11.35 -15.78 -7.42
C ALA A 150 -12.60 -14.97 -7.81
N PHE A 151 -12.55 -14.30 -8.96
CA PHE A 151 -13.69 -13.61 -9.55
C PHE A 151 -13.73 -13.80 -11.07
N GLY A 152 -14.83 -13.43 -11.71
CA GLY A 152 -14.96 -13.31 -13.17
C GLY A 152 -15.03 -14.63 -13.95
N TYR A 153 -14.77 -15.77 -13.31
CA TYR A 153 -14.95 -17.09 -13.92
C TYR A 153 -16.39 -17.30 -14.43
N PRO A 154 -16.61 -17.91 -15.62
CA PRO A 154 -17.94 -18.06 -16.22
C PRO A 154 -18.96 -18.77 -15.31
N GLY A 155 -19.92 -18.00 -14.79
CA GLY A 155 -20.97 -18.49 -13.88
C GLY A 155 -20.60 -18.50 -12.39
N LEU A 156 -19.43 -17.98 -12.00
CA LEU A 156 -19.06 -17.80 -10.60
C LEU A 156 -19.64 -16.48 -10.06
N ARG A 157 -20.44 -16.55 -8.98
CA ARG A 157 -20.99 -15.36 -8.30
C ARG A 157 -19.97 -14.75 -7.33
N GLU A 158 -20.18 -13.49 -6.93
CA GLU A 158 -19.42 -12.91 -5.82
C GLU A 158 -19.72 -13.70 -4.52
N ARG A 159 -18.67 -14.12 -3.81
CA ARG A 159 -18.73 -14.98 -2.61
C ARG A 159 -19.51 -16.30 -2.80
N ASP A 160 -19.53 -16.86 -4.00
CA ASP A 160 -20.13 -18.17 -4.26
C ASP A 160 -19.56 -19.29 -3.36
N ASP A 161 -20.34 -20.31 -3.06
CA ASP A 161 -19.94 -21.41 -2.16
C ASP A 161 -19.03 -22.43 -2.86
N PHE A 162 -17.99 -22.90 -2.17
CA PHE A 162 -17.10 -23.96 -2.63
C PHE A 162 -17.13 -25.15 -1.68
N ASP A 163 -17.03 -26.36 -2.23
CA ASP A 163 -16.84 -27.56 -1.44
C ASP A 163 -15.40 -27.60 -0.91
N VAL A 164 -15.21 -28.01 0.35
CA VAL A 164 -13.88 -28.29 0.91
C VAL A 164 -13.44 -29.67 0.41
N ALA A 165 -12.49 -29.69 -0.52
CA ALA A 165 -11.99 -30.92 -1.14
C ALA A 165 -10.86 -31.60 -0.34
N ALA A 166 -10.02 -30.80 0.33
CA ALA A 166 -8.96 -31.28 1.23
C ALA A 166 -8.56 -30.19 2.23
N ALA A 167 -8.06 -30.58 3.40
CA ALA A 167 -7.51 -29.69 4.42
C ALA A 167 -6.27 -30.33 5.07
N ALA A 168 -5.28 -29.52 5.41
CA ALA A 168 -4.07 -29.89 6.12
C ALA A 168 -3.55 -28.70 6.94
N ASP A 169 -2.61 -28.93 7.87
CA ASP A 169 -2.15 -27.95 8.87
C ASP A 169 -1.74 -26.57 8.31
N ASN A 170 -1.22 -26.52 7.07
CA ASN A 170 -0.84 -25.29 6.39
C ASN A 170 -1.54 -25.07 5.04
N SER A 171 -2.54 -25.87 4.67
CA SER A 171 -3.21 -25.70 3.37
C SER A 171 -4.68 -26.14 3.34
N ILE A 172 -5.46 -25.46 2.50
CA ILE A 172 -6.86 -25.78 2.23
C ILE A 172 -7.08 -25.86 0.71
N THR A 173 -7.84 -26.85 0.27
CA THR A 173 -8.26 -26.99 -1.12
C THR A 173 -9.77 -26.87 -1.23
N TYR A 174 -10.22 -25.86 -1.95
CA TYR A 174 -11.61 -25.63 -2.31
C TYR A 174 -11.88 -26.11 -3.75
N ARG A 175 -13.10 -26.58 -4.03
CA ARG A 175 -13.51 -27.02 -5.37
C ARG A 175 -14.95 -26.60 -5.66
N LYS A 176 -15.22 -26.16 -6.89
CA LYS A 176 -16.59 -25.88 -7.36
C LYS A 176 -16.71 -26.28 -8.83
N THR A 177 -17.84 -26.90 -9.19
CA THR A 177 -18.26 -27.03 -10.58
C THR A 177 -19.13 -25.82 -10.92
N LEU A 178 -18.72 -25.03 -11.90
CA LEU A 178 -19.43 -23.83 -12.32
C LEU A 178 -20.63 -24.16 -13.22
N PRO A 179 -21.65 -23.28 -13.31
CA PRO A 179 -22.77 -23.44 -14.26
C PRO A 179 -22.35 -23.58 -15.72
N SER A 180 -21.16 -23.10 -16.09
CA SER A 180 -20.52 -23.28 -17.40
C SER A 180 -19.99 -24.70 -17.68
N GLY A 181 -20.00 -25.59 -16.68
CA GLY A 181 -19.41 -26.92 -16.75
C GLY A 181 -17.92 -26.98 -16.38
N LEU A 182 -17.24 -25.83 -16.26
CA LEU A 182 -15.86 -25.76 -15.78
C LEU A 182 -15.75 -26.24 -14.33
N VAL A 183 -14.66 -26.95 -14.00
CA VAL A 183 -14.33 -27.32 -12.63
C VAL A 183 -13.14 -26.48 -12.16
N LEU A 184 -13.39 -25.61 -11.19
CA LEU A 184 -12.38 -24.76 -10.56
C LEU A 184 -11.96 -25.38 -9.23
N THR A 185 -10.66 -25.71 -9.11
CA THR A 185 -10.04 -26.21 -7.88
C THR A 185 -8.99 -25.19 -7.43
N ARG A 186 -9.07 -24.73 -6.17
CA ARG A 186 -8.20 -23.68 -5.61
C ARG A 186 -7.52 -24.21 -4.35
N THR A 187 -6.20 -24.33 -4.39
CA THR A 187 -5.40 -24.70 -3.21
C THR A 187 -4.69 -23.46 -2.68
N LEU A 188 -4.92 -23.11 -1.41
CA LEU A 188 -4.23 -22.04 -0.70
C LEU A 188 -3.32 -22.67 0.35
N THR A 189 -2.02 -22.41 0.26
CA THR A 189 -0.99 -22.92 1.16
C THR A 189 -0.30 -21.76 1.87
N LEU A 190 -0.40 -21.71 3.20
CA LEU A 190 0.38 -20.79 4.03
C LEU A 190 1.84 -21.28 4.09
N GLU A 191 2.74 -20.43 3.62
CA GLU A 191 4.19 -20.64 3.69
C GLU A 191 4.75 -20.08 5.02
N ASP A 192 6.06 -20.19 5.22
CA ASP A 192 6.74 -19.45 6.28
C ASP A 192 6.61 -17.92 6.07
N GLY A 193 6.44 -17.17 7.15
CA GLY A 193 6.26 -15.72 7.10
C GLY A 193 4.82 -15.31 6.78
N TYR A 194 4.64 -14.48 5.76
CA TYR A 194 3.37 -13.78 5.45
C TYR A 194 2.84 -14.10 4.03
N GLN A 195 3.39 -15.12 3.37
CA GLN A 195 3.00 -15.50 2.02
C GLN A 195 2.03 -16.68 2.02
N VAL A 196 1.04 -16.61 1.13
CA VAL A 196 0.17 -17.72 0.75
C VAL A 196 0.42 -18.03 -0.72
N ARG A 197 0.83 -19.27 -1.02
CA ARG A 197 0.84 -19.77 -2.40
C ARG A 197 -0.57 -20.21 -2.77
N ILE A 198 -1.08 -19.69 -3.88
CA ILE A 198 -2.39 -20.00 -4.44
C ILE A 198 -2.17 -20.75 -5.74
N ARG A 199 -2.81 -21.90 -5.89
CA ARG A 199 -2.79 -22.70 -7.11
C ARG A 199 -4.22 -22.91 -7.57
N GLU A 200 -4.54 -22.40 -8.75
CA GLU A 200 -5.84 -22.56 -9.39
C GLU A 200 -5.71 -23.56 -10.54
N GLU A 201 -6.50 -24.62 -10.50
CA GLU A 201 -6.62 -25.61 -11.58
C GLU A 201 -8.02 -25.53 -12.16
N ILE A 202 -8.11 -25.21 -13.46
CA ILE A 202 -9.35 -25.01 -14.20
C ILE A 202 -9.44 -26.09 -15.26
N LEU A 203 -10.32 -27.06 -15.04
CA LEU A 203 -10.58 -28.17 -15.96
C LEU A 203 -11.84 -27.88 -16.79
N ASN A 204 -11.75 -28.08 -18.10
CA ASN A 204 -12.91 -28.25 -18.98
C ASN A 204 -13.21 -29.76 -19.14
N PRO A 205 -14.21 -30.32 -18.43
CA PRO A 205 -14.57 -31.74 -18.56
C PRO A 205 -15.50 -32.02 -19.75
N SER A 206 -15.92 -31.01 -20.51
CA SER A 206 -16.89 -31.15 -21.60
C SER A 206 -16.24 -31.52 -22.93
N GLU A 207 -17.05 -31.95 -23.90
CA GLU A 207 -16.61 -32.29 -25.27
C GLU A 207 -16.45 -31.05 -26.19
N THR A 208 -16.74 -29.86 -25.67
CA THR A 208 -16.70 -28.58 -26.41
C THR A 208 -15.65 -27.63 -25.83
N PRO A 209 -14.95 -26.82 -26.64
CA PRO A 209 -14.12 -25.73 -26.14
C PRO A 209 -14.94 -24.76 -25.26
N LEU A 210 -14.36 -24.29 -24.16
CA LEU A 210 -14.99 -23.32 -23.27
C LEU A 210 -14.10 -22.07 -23.14
N PRO A 211 -14.63 -20.87 -23.43
CA PRO A 211 -13.90 -19.63 -23.25
C PRO A 211 -13.82 -19.27 -21.76
N LEU A 212 -12.66 -18.76 -21.37
CA LEU A 212 -12.35 -18.26 -20.04
C LEU A 212 -11.86 -16.82 -20.20
N SER A 213 -12.70 -15.86 -19.84
CA SER A 213 -12.43 -14.44 -20.04
C SER A 213 -12.83 -13.59 -18.84
N GLY A 214 -12.06 -12.54 -18.56
CA GLY A 214 -12.33 -11.63 -17.44
C GLY A 214 -12.15 -12.22 -16.03
N HIS A 215 -11.63 -13.45 -15.91
CA HIS A 215 -11.33 -14.12 -14.65
C HIS A 215 -10.08 -13.55 -13.97
N GLY A 216 -9.93 -13.83 -12.68
CA GLY A 216 -8.68 -13.60 -11.97
C GLY A 216 -8.84 -13.57 -10.45
N LEU A 217 -7.93 -12.85 -9.78
CA LEU A 217 -7.85 -12.80 -8.31
C LEU A 217 -7.93 -11.36 -7.79
N GLN A 218 -8.61 -11.19 -6.65
CA GLN A 218 -8.77 -9.89 -5.99
C GLN A 218 -8.19 -9.86 -4.57
N SER A 219 -7.70 -8.70 -4.15
CA SER A 219 -7.32 -8.41 -2.77
C SER A 219 -8.58 -8.22 -1.92
N GLY A 220 -8.43 -8.26 -0.60
CA GLY A 220 -9.44 -7.68 0.29
C GLY A 220 -9.33 -6.17 0.29
N PHE A 221 -10.32 -5.48 0.87
CA PHE A 221 -10.19 -4.05 1.15
C PHE A 221 -9.08 -3.80 2.18
N MET A 222 -8.27 -2.77 1.92
CA MET A 222 -7.26 -2.24 2.82
C MET A 222 -7.76 -0.90 3.38
N GLU A 223 -7.73 -0.78 4.70
CA GLU A 223 -8.14 0.42 5.43
C GLU A 223 -6.98 0.99 6.25
N ASN A 224 -7.10 2.25 6.65
CA ASN A 224 -6.18 2.87 7.61
C ASN A 224 -6.41 2.28 9.00
N LEU A 225 -5.35 2.20 9.82
CA LEU A 225 -5.50 1.63 11.16
C LEU A 225 -6.30 2.58 12.08
N PRO A 226 -6.99 2.06 13.12
CA PRO A 226 -7.73 2.89 14.07
C PRO A 226 -6.89 4.04 14.65
N GLY A 227 -7.40 5.26 14.51
CA GLY A 227 -6.74 6.48 14.99
C GLY A 227 -5.73 7.11 14.02
N GLU A 228 -5.45 6.49 12.86
CA GLU A 228 -4.70 7.16 11.80
C GLU A 228 -5.56 8.26 11.14
N LYS A 229 -4.93 9.40 10.87
CA LYS A 229 -5.52 10.50 10.11
C LYS A 229 -4.69 10.72 8.85
N ASP A 230 -5.38 10.99 7.76
CA ASP A 230 -4.78 11.17 6.43
C ASP A 230 -4.14 12.58 6.32
N ASP A 231 -3.08 12.80 7.11
CA ASP A 231 -2.37 14.08 7.18
C ASP A 231 -1.49 14.26 5.92
N ARG A 232 -2.11 14.82 4.86
CA ARG A 232 -1.50 15.37 3.62
C ARG A 232 -0.89 14.37 2.62
N THR A 233 -0.44 13.20 3.06
CA THR A 233 0.05 12.15 2.15
C THR A 233 -0.90 10.96 2.23
N PRO A 234 -1.50 10.50 1.11
CA PRO A 234 -2.46 9.40 1.14
C PRO A 234 -1.79 8.16 1.71
N LEU A 235 -2.26 7.74 2.89
CA LEU A 235 -1.74 6.54 3.56
C LEU A 235 -2.20 5.27 2.84
N LEU A 236 -3.41 5.31 2.27
CA LEU A 236 -3.98 4.29 1.40
C LEU A 236 -3.53 4.46 -0.04
N GLY A 237 -3.14 3.37 -0.68
CA GLY A 237 -2.70 3.38 -2.06
C GLY A 237 -2.72 2.01 -2.73
N VAL A 238 -2.67 2.06 -4.05
CA VAL A 238 -2.35 0.92 -4.91
C VAL A 238 -1.08 1.25 -5.68
N ASP A 239 -0.16 0.28 -5.72
CA ASP A 239 1.05 0.31 -6.52
C ASP A 239 1.05 -0.89 -7.48
N THR A 240 1.63 -0.76 -8.67
CA THR A 240 1.79 -1.89 -9.61
C THR A 240 3.21 -1.96 -10.15
N LEU A 241 3.69 -3.18 -10.42
CA LEU A 241 4.79 -3.40 -11.35
C LEU A 241 4.21 -3.74 -12.73
N THR A 242 4.76 -3.12 -13.78
CA THR A 242 4.39 -3.33 -15.19
C THR A 242 5.68 -3.41 -16.00
N GLY A 243 5.80 -4.43 -16.85
CA GLY A 243 6.97 -4.65 -17.71
C GLY A 243 8.25 -5.04 -16.96
N SER A 244 8.16 -5.41 -15.68
CA SER A 244 9.29 -5.68 -14.78
C SER A 244 10.33 -4.55 -14.64
N GLU A 245 10.01 -3.31 -15.06
CA GLU A 245 10.96 -2.19 -15.04
C GLU A 245 11.01 -1.44 -13.70
N ALA A 246 9.86 -0.92 -13.25
CA ALA A 246 9.77 -0.03 -12.09
C ALA A 246 8.33 0.07 -11.57
N VAL A 247 8.20 0.10 -10.24
CA VAL A 247 6.91 0.27 -9.55
C VAL A 247 6.30 1.64 -9.88
N LYS A 248 5.02 1.63 -10.24
CA LYS A 248 4.16 2.82 -10.40
C LYS A 248 3.29 2.97 -9.15
N TYR A 249 3.08 4.21 -8.72
CA TYR A 249 2.40 4.54 -7.46
C TYR A 249 1.15 5.36 -7.75
N TRP A 250 -0.04 4.81 -7.55
CA TRP A 250 -1.30 5.37 -8.08
C TRP A 250 -2.10 6.21 -7.09
N ALA A 251 -1.72 6.22 -5.80
CA ALA A 251 -2.43 6.95 -4.74
C ALA A 251 -2.65 8.45 -5.04
N GLY A 252 -1.71 9.09 -5.75
CA GLY A 252 -1.82 10.50 -6.17
C GLY A 252 -2.84 10.76 -7.28
N ASP A 253 -3.27 9.73 -8.01
CA ASP A 253 -4.24 9.83 -9.11
C ASP A 253 -5.67 9.44 -8.70
N PHE A 254 -5.88 8.85 -7.52
CA PHE A 254 -7.19 8.41 -7.06
C PHE A 254 -8.25 9.52 -7.04
N SER A 255 -7.87 10.77 -6.75
CA SER A 255 -8.78 11.91 -6.81
C SER A 255 -9.31 12.21 -8.22
N LYS A 256 -8.56 11.83 -9.26
CA LYS A 256 -8.93 11.94 -10.68
C LYS A 256 -9.72 10.71 -11.15
N TRP A 257 -9.40 9.54 -10.62
CA TRP A 257 -10.04 8.26 -10.97
C TRP A 257 -11.41 8.09 -10.32
N PHE A 258 -11.58 8.59 -9.09
CA PHE A 258 -12.80 8.48 -8.30
C PHE A 258 -13.27 9.88 -7.86
N PRO A 259 -13.71 10.75 -8.79
CA PRO A 259 -14.01 12.15 -8.52
C PRO A 259 -15.20 12.32 -7.57
N LEU A 260 -15.21 13.40 -6.77
CA LEU A 260 -16.31 13.67 -5.81
C LEU A 260 -17.67 13.93 -6.49
N THR A 261 -17.64 14.34 -7.77
CA THR A 261 -18.82 14.62 -8.61
C THR A 261 -19.56 13.36 -9.04
N ASP A 262 -18.88 12.20 -9.08
CA ASP A 262 -19.48 10.93 -9.49
C ASP A 262 -19.04 9.82 -8.53
N ARG A 263 -19.92 9.53 -7.57
CA ARG A 263 -19.73 8.46 -6.58
C ARG A 263 -20.16 7.08 -7.10
N SER A 264 -20.70 6.98 -8.32
CA SER A 264 -21.05 5.68 -8.92
C SER A 264 -19.79 4.91 -9.38
N ILE A 265 -18.72 5.64 -9.71
CA ILE A 265 -17.42 5.06 -10.07
C ILE A 265 -16.77 4.49 -8.81
N GLN A 266 -16.89 3.17 -8.65
CA GLN A 266 -16.26 2.39 -7.57
C GLN A 266 -15.06 1.55 -8.05
N ARG A 267 -14.88 1.39 -9.37
CA ARG A 267 -13.82 0.59 -10.00
C ARG A 267 -13.19 1.35 -11.17
N GLN A 268 -11.85 1.31 -11.28
CA GLN A 268 -11.09 1.95 -12.36
C GLN A 268 -9.88 1.09 -12.77
N ALA A 269 -9.76 0.80 -14.06
CA ALA A 269 -8.57 0.16 -14.65
C ALA A 269 -7.32 1.04 -14.56
N VAL A 270 -6.18 0.44 -14.23
CA VAL A 270 -4.84 1.06 -14.33
C VAL A 270 -4.44 1.19 -15.82
N PRO A 271 -3.89 2.33 -16.29
CA PRO A 271 -3.39 3.49 -15.54
C PRO A 271 -4.35 4.70 -15.54
N GLY A 272 -5.65 4.44 -15.44
CA GLY A 272 -6.70 5.45 -15.31
C GLY A 272 -7.57 5.65 -16.56
N PRO A 273 -8.66 6.43 -16.45
CA PRO A 273 -9.75 6.46 -17.44
C PRO A 273 -9.39 7.05 -18.81
N LYS A 274 -8.20 7.64 -18.96
CA LYS A 274 -7.73 8.30 -20.19
C LYS A 274 -6.73 7.46 -21.00
N HIS A 275 -6.42 6.25 -20.55
CA HIS A 275 -5.40 5.39 -21.13
C HIS A 275 -5.95 3.97 -21.29
N PRO A 276 -5.48 3.20 -22.30
CA PRO A 276 -5.80 1.79 -22.38
C PRO A 276 -5.23 1.04 -21.17
N PRO A 277 -5.88 -0.06 -20.73
CA PRO A 277 -5.31 -0.99 -19.76
C PRO A 277 -3.90 -1.44 -20.12
N VAL A 278 -3.07 -1.63 -19.09
CA VAL A 278 -1.71 -2.17 -19.22
C VAL A 278 -1.58 -3.47 -18.43
N HIS A 279 -0.69 -4.35 -18.89
CA HIS A 279 -0.34 -5.57 -18.16
C HIS A 279 0.31 -5.24 -16.81
N VAL A 280 0.17 -6.15 -15.86
CA VAL A 280 0.64 -5.97 -14.48
C VAL A 280 1.29 -7.26 -13.98
N ASP A 281 2.55 -7.18 -13.59
CA ASP A 281 3.33 -8.31 -13.07
C ASP A 281 2.94 -8.63 -11.61
N TRP A 282 2.67 -7.58 -10.82
CA TRP A 282 2.03 -7.68 -9.51
C TRP A 282 1.32 -6.37 -9.14
N VAL A 283 0.31 -6.47 -8.26
CA VAL A 283 -0.33 -5.31 -7.62
C VAL A 283 -0.18 -5.38 -6.11
N ALA A 284 0.11 -4.23 -5.49
CA ALA A 284 0.13 -4.06 -4.05
C ALA A 284 -0.95 -3.08 -3.62
N VAL A 285 -1.68 -3.43 -2.56
CA VAL A 285 -2.68 -2.59 -1.91
C VAL A 285 -2.22 -2.33 -0.49
N LYS A 286 -2.02 -1.07 -0.10
CA LYS A 286 -1.27 -0.72 1.11
C LYS A 286 -1.94 0.36 1.95
N ASN A 287 -1.68 0.31 3.26
CA ASN A 287 -1.85 1.44 4.17
C ASN A 287 -0.48 1.96 4.62
N LYS A 288 -0.42 2.73 5.72
CA LYS A 288 0.83 3.31 6.23
C LYS A 288 1.90 2.27 6.58
N TYR A 289 1.54 1.14 7.18
CA TYR A 289 2.51 0.16 7.72
C TYR A 289 2.43 -1.23 7.07
N PHE A 290 1.30 -1.60 6.48
CA PHE A 290 1.02 -2.94 5.96
C PHE A 290 0.66 -2.91 4.47
N THR A 291 0.77 -4.06 3.81
CA THR A 291 0.41 -4.25 2.41
C THR A 291 -0.12 -5.65 2.15
N GLN A 292 -1.12 -5.75 1.28
CA GLN A 292 -1.42 -6.95 0.51
C GLN A 292 -0.67 -6.86 -0.82
N ILE A 293 -0.19 -7.98 -1.37
CA ILE A 293 0.42 -8.02 -2.72
C ILE A 293 -0.05 -9.29 -3.43
N LEU A 294 -0.60 -9.16 -4.64
CA LEU A 294 -0.92 -10.28 -5.54
C LEU A 294 0.14 -10.34 -6.64
N THR A 295 0.84 -11.47 -6.73
CA THR A 295 1.91 -11.73 -7.71
C THR A 295 1.59 -13.02 -8.46
N PRO A 296 0.87 -12.96 -9.60
CA PRO A 296 0.67 -14.11 -10.46
C PRO A 296 1.99 -14.53 -11.12
N GLU A 297 2.14 -15.83 -11.41
CA GLU A 297 3.33 -16.36 -12.12
C GLU A 297 3.44 -15.83 -13.55
N ASN A 298 2.28 -15.59 -14.19
CA ASN A 298 2.17 -14.95 -15.50
C ASN A 298 1.49 -13.59 -15.32
N ALA A 299 2.01 -12.54 -15.97
CA ALA A 299 1.47 -11.20 -15.83
C ALA A 299 -0.04 -11.12 -16.18
N ALA A 300 -0.79 -10.38 -15.37
CA ALA A 300 -2.19 -10.06 -15.62
C ALA A 300 -2.32 -9.09 -16.80
N VAL A 301 -3.42 -9.15 -17.57
CA VAL A 301 -3.66 -8.21 -18.69
C VAL A 301 -3.97 -6.81 -18.18
N ARG A 302 -4.56 -6.73 -16.99
CA ARG A 302 -5.07 -5.50 -16.38
C ARG A 302 -5.12 -5.62 -14.86
N CYS A 303 -4.90 -4.51 -14.18
CA CYS A 303 -5.31 -4.32 -12.80
C CYS A 303 -6.50 -3.35 -12.75
N ASP A 304 -7.55 -3.73 -12.04
CA ASP A 304 -8.68 -2.85 -11.68
C ASP A 304 -8.55 -2.45 -10.22
N VAL A 305 -8.51 -1.14 -9.94
CA VAL A 305 -8.52 -0.58 -8.59
C VAL A 305 -9.95 -0.33 -8.15
N LEU A 306 -10.29 -0.72 -6.93
CA LEU A 306 -11.55 -0.39 -6.29
C LEU A 306 -11.29 0.59 -5.14
N ALA A 307 -12.11 1.61 -4.98
CA ALA A 307 -11.93 2.60 -3.92
C ALA A 307 -13.26 3.19 -3.45
N ALA A 308 -13.50 3.17 -2.14
CA ALA A 308 -14.69 3.78 -1.53
C ALA A 308 -14.28 4.95 -0.62
N ARG A 309 -15.06 6.04 -0.68
CA ARG A 309 -14.85 7.25 0.13
C ARG A 309 -15.57 7.16 1.47
N GLY A 310 -14.91 7.65 2.51
CA GLY A 310 -15.44 7.71 3.87
C GLY A 310 -16.36 8.90 4.11
N ALA A 311 -16.74 9.05 5.38
CA ALA A 311 -17.46 10.21 5.87
C ALA A 311 -16.67 11.52 5.63
N PRO A 312 -17.34 12.67 5.44
CA PRO A 312 -16.68 13.96 5.32
C PRO A 312 -15.87 14.30 6.58
N VAL A 313 -14.63 14.72 6.39
CA VAL A 313 -13.73 15.21 7.44
C VAL A 313 -13.51 16.70 7.22
N SER A 314 -13.85 17.51 8.24
CA SER A 314 -13.56 18.94 8.21
C SER A 314 -12.10 19.20 8.59
N SER A 315 -11.33 19.73 7.64
CA SER A 315 -9.97 20.21 7.85
C SER A 315 -10.01 21.69 8.21
N THR A 316 -9.77 22.01 9.47
CA THR A 316 -9.60 23.39 9.97
C THR A 316 -8.20 23.92 9.64
N PHE A 317 -7.78 23.79 8.38
CA PHE A 317 -6.45 24.25 7.96
C PHE A 317 -6.35 25.78 8.12
N MET A 318 -5.41 26.21 8.96
CA MET A 318 -5.09 27.62 9.25
C MET A 318 -6.26 28.48 9.79
N MET A 319 -7.35 27.87 10.29
CA MET A 319 -8.58 28.51 10.80
C MET A 319 -9.34 29.46 9.84
N LEU A 320 -8.73 29.93 8.74
CA LEU A 320 -9.31 30.88 7.79
C LEU A 320 -10.16 30.21 6.69
N PHE A 321 -9.86 28.95 6.34
CA PHE A 321 -10.48 28.27 5.20
C PHE A 321 -10.91 26.85 5.58
N PRO A 322 -12.09 26.66 6.22
CA PRO A 322 -12.62 25.34 6.48
C PRO A 322 -12.87 24.61 5.16
N LYS A 323 -12.22 23.45 4.97
CA LYS A 323 -12.45 22.55 3.83
C LYS A 323 -13.04 21.24 4.32
N VAL A 324 -14.07 20.76 3.61
CA VAL A 324 -14.66 19.44 3.84
C VAL A 324 -14.09 18.48 2.82
N ASP A 325 -13.11 17.69 3.24
CA ASP A 325 -12.52 16.64 2.42
C ASP A 325 -13.26 15.32 2.65
N HIS A 326 -13.34 14.46 1.64
CA HIS A 326 -13.89 13.11 1.77
C HIS A 326 -12.77 12.11 1.47
N PRO A 327 -11.98 11.68 2.47
CA PRO A 327 -10.86 10.77 2.25
C PRO A 327 -11.35 9.43 1.68
N PHE A 328 -10.45 8.68 1.05
CA PHE A 328 -10.70 7.27 0.78
C PHE A 328 -10.68 6.52 2.11
N ALA A 329 -11.76 5.79 2.42
CA ALA A 329 -11.82 4.97 3.63
C ALA A 329 -11.11 3.64 3.41
N ARG A 330 -11.27 3.09 2.20
CA ARG A 330 -10.77 1.76 1.84
C ARG A 330 -10.48 1.63 0.36
N VAL A 331 -9.50 0.81 0.04
CA VAL A 331 -9.05 0.53 -1.34
C VAL A 331 -8.76 -0.95 -1.53
N ALA A 332 -9.01 -1.48 -2.71
CA ALA A 332 -8.70 -2.86 -3.10
C ALA A 332 -8.19 -2.89 -4.55
N ALA A 333 -7.68 -4.04 -4.99
CA ALA A 333 -7.31 -4.26 -6.38
C ALA A 333 -7.68 -5.67 -6.85
N ALA A 334 -7.96 -5.79 -8.13
CA ALA A 334 -8.25 -7.05 -8.81
C ALA A 334 -7.34 -7.19 -10.04
N LEU A 335 -6.68 -8.33 -10.18
CA LEU A 335 -5.91 -8.70 -11.36
C LEU A 335 -6.78 -9.53 -12.30
N VAL A 336 -6.88 -9.10 -13.56
CA VAL A 336 -7.59 -9.81 -14.63
C VAL A 336 -6.57 -10.59 -15.44
N MET A 337 -6.75 -11.91 -15.53
CA MET A 337 -5.84 -12.82 -16.22
C MET A 337 -6.09 -12.87 -17.73
N PRO A 338 -5.11 -13.32 -18.54
CA PRO A 338 -5.28 -13.45 -19.99
C PRO A 338 -6.45 -14.34 -20.38
N ASP A 339 -7.30 -13.83 -21.28
CA ASP A 339 -8.38 -14.61 -21.91
C ASP A 339 -7.79 -15.87 -22.56
N TYR A 340 -8.47 -17.01 -22.37
CA TYR A 340 -8.00 -18.33 -22.80
C TYR A 340 -9.16 -19.20 -23.27
N GLU A 341 -8.95 -20.06 -24.25
CA GLU A 341 -9.95 -21.03 -24.71
C GLU A 341 -9.51 -22.44 -24.29
N LEU A 342 -10.22 -23.04 -23.34
CA LEU A 342 -9.90 -24.38 -22.84
C LEU A 342 -10.48 -25.44 -23.78
N SER A 343 -9.60 -26.22 -24.39
CA SER A 343 -9.97 -27.39 -25.20
C SER A 343 -10.69 -28.46 -24.36
N PRO A 344 -11.47 -29.36 -25.00
CA PRO A 344 -12.07 -30.51 -24.33
C PRO A 344 -11.06 -31.33 -23.52
N GLY A 345 -11.37 -31.62 -22.26
CA GLY A 345 -10.50 -32.35 -21.34
C GLY A 345 -9.25 -31.60 -20.86
N GLN A 346 -9.06 -30.32 -21.23
CA GLN A 346 -7.88 -29.56 -20.86
C GLN A 346 -7.97 -29.02 -19.43
N THR A 347 -6.86 -29.11 -18.69
CA THR A 347 -6.64 -28.37 -17.44
C THR A 347 -5.68 -27.21 -17.68
N LEU A 348 -6.10 -25.98 -17.37
CA LEU A 348 -5.24 -24.82 -17.20
C LEU A 348 -4.81 -24.75 -15.73
N VAL A 349 -3.53 -24.44 -15.48
CA VAL A 349 -3.00 -24.22 -14.13
C VAL A 349 -2.47 -22.79 -14.03
N GLN A 350 -2.88 -22.06 -13.00
CA GLN A 350 -2.42 -20.71 -12.70
C GLN A 350 -1.90 -20.68 -11.25
N ASN A 351 -0.62 -20.33 -11.06
CA ASN A 351 -0.07 -20.10 -9.72
C ASN A 351 0.01 -18.59 -9.44
N THR A 352 -0.29 -18.20 -8.20
CA THR A 352 -0.22 -16.82 -7.71
C THR A 352 0.27 -16.82 -6.27
N THR A 353 1.16 -15.90 -5.90
CA THR A 353 1.50 -15.65 -4.49
C THR A 353 0.71 -14.45 -3.99
N TRP A 354 0.09 -14.59 -2.82
CA TRP A 354 -0.49 -13.48 -2.06
C TRP A 354 0.33 -13.23 -0.79
N TYR A 355 0.84 -12.01 -0.63
CA TYR A 355 1.47 -11.56 0.61
C TYR A 355 0.46 -10.73 1.40
N VAL A 356 0.35 -10.94 2.71
CA VAL A 356 -0.40 -10.05 3.62
C VAL A 356 0.40 -9.78 4.89
N GLY A 357 1.02 -8.61 4.97
CA GLY A 357 2.00 -8.38 6.02
C GLY A 357 2.56 -6.97 6.15
N PRO A 358 3.48 -6.77 7.10
CA PRO A 358 4.10 -5.48 7.37
C PRO A 358 5.07 -5.10 6.25
N LYS A 359 5.16 -3.81 5.93
CA LYS A 359 6.11 -3.30 4.92
C LYS A 359 7.54 -3.30 5.46
N VAL A 360 8.16 -4.46 5.49
CA VAL A 360 9.54 -4.68 5.96
C VAL A 360 10.44 -5.00 4.77
N TYR A 361 11.57 -4.27 4.65
CA TYR A 361 12.46 -4.35 3.50
C TYR A 361 13.01 -5.76 3.21
N SER A 362 13.36 -6.54 4.24
CA SER A 362 13.86 -7.92 4.07
C SER A 362 12.79 -8.83 3.47
N GLU A 363 11.59 -8.82 4.04
CA GLU A 363 10.48 -9.69 3.62
C GLU A 363 10.05 -9.35 2.20
N LEU A 364 9.76 -8.07 1.92
CA LEU A 364 9.35 -7.64 0.60
C LEU A 364 10.40 -7.96 -0.48
N LYS A 365 11.69 -7.83 -0.15
CA LYS A 365 12.77 -8.20 -1.09
C LYS A 365 12.90 -9.71 -1.30
N ALA A 366 12.52 -10.53 -0.32
CA ALA A 366 12.52 -11.99 -0.45
C ALA A 366 11.30 -12.50 -1.24
N ASN A 367 10.17 -11.78 -1.20
CA ASN A 367 8.93 -12.17 -1.87
C ASN A 367 9.02 -12.20 -3.41
N GLY A 368 9.70 -11.23 -4.02
CA GLY A 368 9.69 -11.08 -5.48
C GLY A 368 10.34 -9.79 -5.98
N PRO A 369 10.49 -9.64 -7.31
CA PRO A 369 11.18 -8.51 -7.92
C PRO A 369 10.45 -7.19 -7.61
N HIS A 370 11.23 -6.20 -7.15
CA HIS A 370 10.80 -4.82 -6.87
C HIS A 370 9.71 -4.63 -5.81
N GLN A 371 9.24 -5.67 -5.12
CA GLN A 371 8.24 -5.50 -4.05
C GLN A 371 8.78 -4.62 -2.90
N GLU A 372 10.10 -4.55 -2.68
CA GLU A 372 10.67 -3.65 -1.68
C GLU A 372 10.53 -2.15 -2.04
N ASP A 373 10.20 -1.82 -3.29
CA ASP A 373 10.05 -0.44 -3.76
C ASP A 373 8.71 0.19 -3.37
N ILE A 374 7.74 -0.61 -2.90
CA ILE A 374 6.49 -0.17 -2.25
C ILE A 374 6.77 0.77 -1.05
N LEU A 375 7.97 0.68 -0.46
CA LEU A 375 8.47 1.57 0.60
C LEU A 375 8.75 3.02 0.16
N GLN A 376 8.79 3.30 -1.15
CA GLN A 376 8.97 4.66 -1.72
C GLN A 376 10.16 5.44 -1.12
N LEU A 377 11.32 4.79 -0.96
CA LEU A 377 12.53 5.42 -0.40
C LEU A 377 13.13 6.56 -1.27
N GLY A 378 12.54 6.81 -2.45
CA GLY A 378 12.86 7.92 -3.34
C GLY A 378 14.29 7.88 -3.90
N PHE A 379 14.77 9.03 -4.36
CA PHE A 379 16.12 9.18 -4.94
C PHE A 379 17.24 8.71 -4.00
N TRP A 380 17.07 8.90 -2.69
CA TRP A 380 18.05 8.50 -1.67
C TRP A 380 17.98 7.02 -1.26
N ARG A 381 17.23 6.17 -1.99
CA ARG A 381 17.03 4.73 -1.72
C ARG A 381 18.31 3.98 -1.27
N PRO A 382 19.48 4.09 -1.94
CA PRO A 382 20.68 3.35 -1.50
C PRO A 382 21.15 3.74 -0.09
N ILE A 383 21.12 5.04 0.22
CA ILE A 383 21.50 5.58 1.54
C ILE A 383 20.43 5.23 2.57
N GLY A 384 19.15 5.32 2.22
CA GLY A 384 18.03 4.95 3.08
C GLY A 384 18.09 3.47 3.51
N ILE A 385 18.37 2.56 2.57
CA ILE A 385 18.53 1.12 2.86
C ILE A 385 19.76 0.88 3.76
N LEU A 386 20.87 1.58 3.51
CA LEU A 386 22.08 1.46 4.35
C LEU A 386 21.79 1.90 5.79
N ILE A 387 21.17 3.07 5.97
CA ILE A 387 20.80 3.61 7.29
C ILE A 387 19.79 2.68 7.99
N LEU A 388 18.78 2.19 7.28
CA LEU A 388 17.79 1.24 7.81
C LEU A 388 18.46 -0.04 8.32
N LYS A 389 19.36 -0.64 7.53
CA LYS A 389 20.10 -1.84 7.93
C LYS A 389 20.96 -1.61 9.17
N ILE A 390 21.67 -0.48 9.24
CA ILE A 390 22.47 -0.13 10.42
C ILE A 390 21.56 0.07 11.64
N MET A 391 20.44 0.79 11.51
CA MET A 391 19.51 1.03 12.61
C MET A 391 18.91 -0.26 13.17
N VAL A 392 18.44 -1.16 12.30
CA VAL A 392 17.90 -2.47 12.70
C VAL A 392 18.99 -3.35 13.31
N TRP A 393 20.21 -3.34 12.75
CA TRP A 393 21.33 -4.07 13.33
C TRP A 393 21.68 -3.58 14.74
N ILE A 394 21.77 -2.27 14.96
CA ILE A 394 22.00 -1.70 16.30
C ILE A 394 20.85 -2.09 17.25
N GLN A 395 19.59 -1.97 16.81
CA GLN A 395 18.44 -2.34 17.64
C GLN A 395 18.42 -3.83 18.01
N ALA A 396 18.86 -4.72 17.12
CA ALA A 396 18.90 -6.15 17.38
C ALA A 396 20.07 -6.59 18.30
N HIS A 397 21.20 -5.87 18.29
CA HIS A 397 22.41 -6.28 19.01
C HIS A 397 22.73 -5.48 20.28
N VAL A 398 22.17 -4.27 20.44
CA VAL A 398 22.47 -3.39 21.59
C VAL A 398 21.33 -3.39 22.60
N TRP A 399 21.60 -3.94 23.78
CA TRP A 399 20.71 -3.87 24.95
C TRP A 399 20.39 -2.40 25.31
N PRO A 400 19.11 -2.02 25.57
CA PRO A 400 17.94 -2.87 25.82
C PRO A 400 17.05 -3.05 24.57
N TYR A 401 17.63 -3.17 23.38
CA TYR A 401 16.94 -3.39 22.11
C TYR A 401 15.91 -2.30 21.73
N SER A 402 16.16 -1.07 22.17
CA SER A 402 15.28 0.08 21.91
C SER A 402 15.66 0.82 20.64
N TYR A 403 14.69 1.05 19.75
CA TYR A 403 14.85 1.93 18.58
C TYR A 403 15.30 3.35 18.98
N GLY A 404 14.93 3.85 20.15
CA GLY A 404 15.40 5.15 20.64
C GLY A 404 16.91 5.17 20.87
N LEU A 405 17.47 4.10 21.44
CA LEU A 405 18.92 3.95 21.61
C LEU A 405 19.61 3.75 20.25
N ALA A 406 19.00 2.97 19.35
CA ALA A 406 19.54 2.76 18.01
C ALA A 406 19.66 4.08 17.22
N ILE A 407 18.67 4.97 17.31
CA ILE A 407 18.72 6.32 16.72
C ILE A 407 19.85 7.17 17.32
N ILE A 408 20.03 7.14 18.65
CA ILE A 408 21.12 7.88 19.31
C ILE A 408 22.49 7.40 18.82
N LEU A 409 22.72 6.08 18.78
CA LEU A 409 23.98 5.50 18.32
C LEU A 409 24.22 5.75 16.82
N LEU A 410 23.17 5.67 15.99
CA LEU A 410 23.22 6.01 14.57
C LEU A 410 23.58 7.49 14.35
N THR A 411 22.97 8.43 15.09
CA THR A 411 23.30 9.86 14.97
C THR A 411 24.72 10.17 15.44
N PHE A 412 25.23 9.46 16.45
CA PHE A 412 26.64 9.54 16.85
C PHE A 412 27.57 9.02 15.75
N LEU A 413 27.29 7.84 15.18
CA LEU A 413 28.05 7.26 14.07
C LEU A 413 28.13 8.21 12.87
N ILE A 414 26.99 8.78 12.46
CA ILE A 414 26.91 9.78 11.38
C ILE A 414 27.76 11.01 11.72
N ARG A 415 27.67 11.55 12.94
CA ARG A 415 28.50 12.69 13.37
C ARG A 415 29.99 12.41 13.32
N VAL A 416 30.43 11.20 13.68
CA VAL A 416 31.85 10.79 13.58
C VAL A 416 32.29 10.71 12.12
N VAL A 417 31.50 10.09 11.24
CA VAL A 417 31.82 9.97 9.81
C VAL A 417 31.91 11.34 9.12
N PHE A 418 31.01 12.28 9.45
CA PHE A 418 31.02 13.63 8.88
C PHE A 418 31.90 14.64 9.63
N TRP A 419 32.53 14.27 10.76
CA TRP A 419 33.40 15.15 11.54
C TRP A 419 34.51 15.84 10.73
N PRO A 420 35.32 15.17 9.88
CA PRO A 420 36.38 15.84 9.12
C PRO A 420 35.83 16.84 8.08
N LEU A 421 34.66 16.57 7.50
CA LEU A 421 34.01 17.49 6.56
C LEU A 421 33.49 18.74 7.29
N ASN A 422 32.79 18.54 8.41
CA ASN A 422 32.31 19.63 9.26
C ASN A 422 33.47 20.48 9.81
N HIS A 423 34.58 19.86 10.20
CA HIS A 423 35.78 20.58 10.63
C HIS A 423 36.36 21.47 9.53
N LYS A 424 36.51 20.96 8.30
CA LYS A 424 36.94 21.76 7.13
C LYS A 424 35.97 22.91 6.84
N SER A 425 34.67 22.67 6.94
CA SER A 425 33.64 23.71 6.78
C SER A 425 33.82 24.84 7.79
N MET A 426 33.93 24.51 9.08
CA MET A 426 34.14 25.51 10.15
C MET A 426 35.44 26.31 9.97
N VAL A 427 36.53 25.68 9.54
CA VAL A 427 37.80 26.39 9.22
C VAL A 427 37.60 27.35 8.03
N SER A 428 36.90 26.92 6.97
CA SER A 428 36.57 27.78 5.83
C SER A 428 35.72 28.99 6.23
N THR A 429 34.68 28.79 7.04
CA THR A 429 33.84 29.90 7.53
C THR A 429 34.64 30.88 8.40
N ARG A 430 35.57 30.38 9.23
CA ARG A 430 36.46 31.23 10.04
C ARG A 430 37.36 32.11 9.15
N HIS A 431 37.94 31.56 8.09
CA HIS A 431 38.70 32.36 7.12
C HIS A 431 37.84 33.38 6.36
N MET A 432 36.58 33.05 6.02
CA MET A 432 35.67 34.04 5.42
C MET A 432 35.33 35.18 6.39
N GLN A 433 35.17 34.90 7.68
CA GLN A 433 34.96 35.92 8.72
C GLN A 433 36.20 36.80 8.96
N GLU A 434 37.41 36.29 8.74
CA GLU A 434 38.66 37.05 8.82
C GLU A 434 38.82 38.07 7.67
N VAL A 435 38.15 37.85 6.53
CA VAL A 435 38.23 38.70 5.32
C VAL A 435 37.00 39.62 5.17
N GLN A 436 35.98 39.45 6.02
CA GLN A 436 34.77 40.28 5.97
C GLN A 436 35.07 41.69 6.53
N PRO A 437 34.90 42.77 5.74
CA PRO A 437 35.16 44.13 6.23
C PRO A 437 34.17 44.50 7.35
N LEU A 438 34.69 45.23 8.34
CA LEU A 438 33.96 45.73 9.52
C LEU A 438 32.85 46.73 9.17
#